data_AF-A0A0R0FZL3-F1
#
_entry.id   AF-A0A0R0FZL3-F1
#
_cell.length_a   1.000
_cell.length_b   1.000
_cell.length_c   1.000
_cell.angle_alpha   90.00
_cell.angle_beta   90.00
_cell.angle_gamma   90.00
#
_symmetry.space_group_name_H-M   'P 1'
#
loop_
_entity.id
_entity.type
_entity.pdbx_description
1 polymer ?
#
loop_
_entity_poly.entity_id
_entity_poly.type
_entity_poly.pdbx_seq_one_letter_code
_entity_poly.pdbx_strand_id
1 'polypeptide(L)'
;MLESKGRLPSTKPTLKALRFYGSDGVTVTCITIQNSQQTHLKFDSCTNVQVSGISVSSPGDSPNTDGIHLQNSQNVVIYSSTLACG
;
A
#
# COMPACT_ATOMS: atom_id res chain seq x y z
N MET A 1 -13.33 -26.28 16.04
CA MET A 1 -12.82 -25.49 14.91
C MET A 1 -12.25 -24.20 15.48
N LEU A 2 -10.96 -24.13 15.79
CA LEU A 2 -10.34 -22.89 16.30
C LEU A 2 -9.96 -22.06 15.08
N GLU A 3 -10.72 -21.01 14.80
CA GLU A 3 -10.29 -19.98 13.85
C GLU A 3 -9.08 -19.28 14.46
N SER A 4 -7.90 -19.53 13.90
CA SER A 4 -6.71 -18.76 14.26
C SER A 4 -6.93 -17.33 13.80
N LYS A 5 -7.37 -16.45 14.71
CA LYS A 5 -7.23 -15.00 14.53
C LYS A 5 -5.74 -14.71 14.43
N GLY A 6 -5.22 -14.69 13.21
CA GLY A 6 -3.85 -14.30 12.92
C GLY A 6 -3.61 -12.93 13.54
N ARG A 7 -2.87 -12.89 14.65
CA ARG A 7 -2.48 -11.64 15.27
C ARG A 7 -1.41 -11.03 14.36
N LEU A 8 -1.64 -9.82 13.88
CA LEU A 8 -0.60 -9.07 13.18
C LEU A 8 0.65 -9.03 14.08
N PRO A 9 1.86 -9.26 13.53
CA PRO A 9 3.09 -9.12 14.30
C PRO A 9 3.12 -7.75 14.99
N SER A 10 3.60 -7.71 16.23
CA SER A 10 3.78 -6.48 17.00
C SER A 10 4.87 -5.62 16.36
N THR A 11 4.53 -4.84 15.33
CA THR A 11 5.40 -3.84 14.73
C THR A 11 5.07 -2.47 15.33
N LYS A 12 6.08 -1.61 15.54
CA LYS A 12 5.84 -0.18 15.81
C LYS A 12 4.82 0.33 14.79
N PRO A 13 3.76 1.05 15.21
CA PRO A 13 2.84 1.69 14.27
C PRO A 13 3.68 2.58 13.35
N THR A 14 3.85 2.14 12.12
CA THR A 14 4.36 3.00 11.05
C THR A 14 3.12 3.63 10.44
N LEU A 15 3.13 4.95 10.31
CA LEU A 15 1.97 5.69 9.82
C LEU A 15 1.92 5.52 8.31
N LYS A 16 1.23 4.46 7.88
CA LYS A 16 0.94 4.14 6.49
C LYS A 16 -0.53 4.41 6.24
N ALA A 17 -0.87 5.01 5.10
CA ALA A 17 -2.27 5.31 4.78
C ALA A 17 -3.06 4.03 4.47
N LEU A 18 -2.50 3.10 3.69
CA LEU A 18 -3.13 1.82 3.39
C LEU A 18 -2.10 0.69 3.29
N ARG A 19 -2.36 -0.44 3.97
CA ARG A 19 -1.51 -1.63 3.93
C ARG A 19 -2.36 -2.89 3.75
N PHE A 20 -1.98 -3.71 2.77
CA PHE A 20 -2.41 -5.10 2.64
C PHE A 20 -1.29 -6.03 3.11
N TYR A 21 -1.64 -7.08 3.84
CA TYR A 21 -0.69 -8.06 4.37
C TYR A 21 -1.19 -9.48 4.14
N GLY A 22 -0.37 -10.35 3.54
CA GLY A 22 -0.70 -11.77 3.36
C GLY A 22 -1.94 -12.00 2.50
N SER A 23 -2.25 -11.09 1.58
CA SER A 23 -3.51 -11.07 0.82
C SER A 23 -3.31 -11.58 -0.60
N ASP A 24 -4.27 -12.35 -1.12
CA ASP A 24 -4.28 -12.83 -2.51
C ASP A 24 -5.47 -12.21 -3.27
N GLY A 25 -5.28 -11.85 -4.54
CA GLY A 25 -6.33 -11.29 -5.39
C GLY A 25 -6.74 -9.86 -4.98
N VAL A 26 -5.78 -8.99 -4.68
CA VAL A 26 -6.08 -7.63 -4.22
C VAL A 26 -6.25 -6.68 -5.40
N THR A 27 -7.42 -6.05 -5.48
CA THR A 27 -7.71 -5.01 -6.47
C THR A 27 -7.89 -3.67 -5.77
N VAL A 28 -7.09 -2.68 -6.15
CA VAL A 28 -7.20 -1.28 -5.68
C VAL A 28 -7.44 -0.40 -6.89
N THR A 29 -8.61 0.23 -6.97
CA THR A 29 -8.97 1.07 -8.11
C THR A 29 -9.56 2.41 -7.71
N CYS A 30 -9.27 3.45 -8.49
CA CYS A 30 -9.94 4.75 -8.42
C CYS A 30 -9.92 5.40 -7.03
N ILE A 31 -8.82 5.26 -6.29
CA ILE A 31 -8.65 5.90 -4.98
C ILE A 31 -7.65 7.04 -5.03
N THR A 32 -7.85 8.03 -4.16
CA THR A 32 -6.90 9.12 -3.93
C THR A 32 -6.31 8.99 -2.53
N ILE A 33 -4.98 9.03 -2.42
CA ILE A 33 -4.26 9.02 -1.15
C ILE A 33 -3.41 10.30 -1.08
N GLN A 34 -3.65 11.14 -0.08
CA GLN A 34 -2.94 12.41 0.07
C GLN A 34 -2.23 12.51 1.41
N ASN A 35 -1.07 13.18 1.43
CA ASN A 35 -0.37 13.61 2.64
C ASN A 35 -0.04 12.45 3.62
N SER A 36 0.35 11.27 3.10
CA SER A 36 0.79 10.19 3.98
C SER A 36 2.14 10.55 4.60
N GLN A 37 2.28 10.38 5.91
CA GLN A 37 3.51 10.71 6.62
C GLN A 37 4.70 9.81 6.27
N GLN A 38 4.47 8.69 5.57
CA GLN A 38 5.51 7.76 5.09
C GLN A 38 5.06 7.10 3.77
N THR A 39 4.64 5.84 3.83
CA THR A 39 4.14 5.09 2.68
C THR A 39 2.66 5.35 2.45
N HIS A 40 2.26 5.63 1.22
CA HIS A 40 0.85 5.83 0.88
C HIS A 40 0.13 4.49 0.69
N LEU A 41 0.69 3.58 -0.10
CA LEU A 41 0.13 2.25 -0.33
C LEU A 41 1.20 1.16 -0.16
N LYS A 42 0.96 0.17 0.72
CA LYS A 42 1.87 -0.96 0.91
C LYS A 42 1.18 -2.30 0.65
N PHE A 43 1.82 -3.14 -0.15
CA PHE A 43 1.50 -4.57 -0.27
C PHE A 43 2.64 -5.37 0.32
N ASP A 44 2.34 -6.25 1.26
CA ASP A 44 3.34 -7.07 1.96
C ASP A 44 2.91 -8.53 1.96
N SER A 45 3.74 -9.40 1.38
CA SER A 45 3.41 -10.81 1.19
C SER A 45 2.09 -11.00 0.44
N CYS A 46 1.84 -10.19 -0.58
CA CYS A 46 0.62 -10.28 -1.40
C CYS A 46 0.87 -10.99 -2.73
N THR A 47 -0.14 -11.65 -3.25
CA THR A 47 -0.11 -12.29 -4.58
C THR A 47 -1.27 -11.80 -5.43
N ASN A 48 -1.08 -11.68 -6.75
CA ASN A 48 -2.12 -11.26 -7.70
C ASN A 48 -2.72 -9.90 -7.33
N VAL A 49 -1.89 -8.86 -7.36
CA VAL A 49 -2.29 -7.50 -7.01
C VAL A 49 -2.51 -6.68 -8.28
N GLN A 50 -3.64 -6.00 -8.38
CA GLN A 50 -3.95 -5.07 -9.45
C GLN A 50 -4.24 -3.68 -8.88
N VAL A 51 -3.49 -2.68 -9.33
CA VAL A 51 -3.68 -1.29 -8.92
C VAL A 51 -3.89 -0.43 -10.16
N SER A 52 -5.00 0.31 -10.22
CA SER A 52 -5.24 1.23 -11.34
C SER A 52 -6.11 2.44 -11.03
N GLY A 53 -5.96 3.50 -11.81
CA GLY A 53 -6.74 4.73 -11.61
C GLY A 53 -6.48 5.41 -10.28
N ILE A 54 -5.37 5.11 -9.61
CA ILE A 54 -5.08 5.71 -8.29
C ILE A 54 -4.32 7.03 -8.45
N SER A 55 -4.59 7.97 -7.54
CA SER A 55 -3.83 9.20 -7.40
C SER A 55 -3.17 9.25 -6.03
N VAL A 56 -1.86 9.42 -5.99
CA VAL A 56 -1.10 9.52 -4.75
C VAL A 56 -0.35 10.85 -4.75
N SER A 57 -0.57 11.70 -3.76
CA SER A 57 0.08 13.00 -3.69
C SER A 57 0.61 13.36 -2.30
N SER A 58 1.76 14.02 -2.23
CA SER A 58 2.29 14.67 -1.02
C SER A 58 2.88 16.04 -1.33
N PRO A 59 2.98 16.95 -0.34
CA PRO A 59 3.67 18.22 -0.49
C PRO A 59 5.17 18.05 -0.76
N GLY A 60 5.77 19.05 -1.40
CA GLY A 60 7.20 19.06 -1.79
C GLY A 60 8.20 19.03 -0.63
N ASP A 61 7.74 19.38 0.56
CA ASP A 61 8.51 19.35 1.81
C ASP A 61 8.23 18.09 2.64
N SER A 62 7.46 17.13 2.10
CA SER A 62 7.09 15.91 2.81
C SER A 62 8.31 14.99 2.99
N PRO A 63 8.67 14.62 4.23
CA PRO A 63 9.81 13.74 4.47
C PRO A 63 9.51 12.30 4.02
N ASN A 64 10.34 11.76 3.11
CA ASN A 64 10.40 10.34 2.72
C ASN A 64 9.05 9.71 2.31
N THR A 65 8.51 10.14 1.17
CA THR A 65 7.23 9.61 0.67
C THR A 65 7.43 8.43 -0.28
N ASP A 66 7.12 7.23 0.21
CA ASP A 66 6.94 6.09 -0.69
C ASP A 66 5.52 6.16 -1.25
N GLY A 67 5.36 6.33 -2.56
CA GLY A 67 4.04 6.25 -3.21
C GLY A 67 3.42 4.87 -3.04
N ILE A 68 3.96 3.88 -3.76
CA ILE A 68 3.52 2.48 -3.64
C ILE A 68 4.74 1.62 -3.28
N HIS A 69 4.64 0.88 -2.18
CA HIS A 69 5.69 0.01 -1.68
C HIS A 69 5.26 -1.46 -1.80
N LEU A 70 6.04 -2.24 -2.56
CA LEU A 70 5.84 -3.67 -2.74
C LEU A 70 6.90 -4.43 -1.94
N GLN A 71 6.47 -5.25 -0.97
CA GLN A 71 7.33 -6.09 -0.17
C GLN A 71 6.89 -7.55 -0.29
N ASN A 72 7.82 -8.46 -0.58
CA ASN A 72 7.54 -9.91 -0.68
C ASN A 72 6.31 -10.27 -1.53
N SER A 73 5.97 -9.44 -2.52
CA SER A 73 4.73 -9.56 -3.27
C SER A 73 5.00 -10.04 -4.69
N GLN A 74 4.08 -10.82 -5.25
CA GLN A 74 4.22 -11.48 -6.55
C GLN A 74 3.02 -11.20 -7.45
N ASN A 75 3.23 -11.18 -8.77
CA ASN A 75 2.20 -10.87 -9.76
C ASN A 75 1.48 -9.54 -9.47
N VAL A 76 2.24 -8.46 -9.39
CA VAL A 76 1.71 -7.13 -9.13
C VAL A 76 1.71 -6.31 -10.41
N VAL A 77 0.54 -5.78 -10.78
CA VAL A 77 0.37 -4.88 -11.94
C VAL A 77 -0.14 -3.53 -11.44
N ILE A 78 0.59 -2.47 -11.75
CA ILE A 78 0.22 -1.09 -11.44
C ILE A 78 0.17 -0.32 -12.76
N TYR A 79 -0.97 0.26 -13.10
CA TYR A 79 -1.15 0.99 -14.36
C TYR A 79 -2.12 2.16 -14.21
N SER A 80 -2.13 3.09 -15.17
CA SER A 80 -3.03 4.28 -15.18
C SER A 80 -3.09 5.00 -13.83
N SER A 81 -1.94 5.25 -13.21
CA SER A 81 -1.86 5.84 -11.87
C SER A 81 -1.05 7.14 -11.89
N THR A 82 -1.46 8.12 -11.09
CA THR A 82 -0.77 9.40 -10.91
C THR A 82 -0.04 9.37 -9.57
N LEU A 83 1.29 9.51 -9.59
CA LEU A 83 2.11 9.55 -8.38
C LEU A 83 2.86 10.89 -8.32
N ALA A 84 2.55 11.70 -7.32
CA ALA A 84 3.15 13.00 -7.05
C ALA A 84 3.65 13.04 -5.60
N CYS A 85 4.70 12.28 -5.32
CA CYS A 85 5.25 12.09 -3.97
C CYS A 85 6.65 12.74 -3.93
N GLY A 86 6.78 13.84 -3.19
CA GLY A 86 8.04 14.55 -2.97
C GLY A 86 7.99 16.00 -3.35
#